data_AF-A0A5C9EKR8-F1
#
_entry.id   AF-A0A5C9EKR8-F1
#
_cell.length_a   1.000
_cell.length_b   1.000
_cell.length_c   1.000
_cell.angle_alpha   90.00
_cell.angle_beta   90.00
_cell.angle_gamma   90.00
#
_symmetry.space_group_name_H-M   'P 1'
#
loop_
_entity.id
_entity.type
_entity.pdbx_description
1 polymer ?
#
loop_
_entity_poly.entity_id
_entity_poly.type
_entity_poly.pdbx_seq_one_letter_code
_entity_poly.pdbx_strand_id
1 'polypeptide(L)'
;MHFSKDYDNFLIHTFWSKPITDLINKTKEKSGKDFTSSHDLLLEFVNKALFDGEGEFNKEFRRKGRHYFDLKVPTHNSHDEFEIIEFKYHSSQLKYLRYELKRREEIFSHNDYLYFSYLLRRVSKKEDKIINESVCIYYLVVIILSKNICEIPIDKLIEDIKMGTEDITKDVAKKSDIDEEEEELLGVENIIKVVDLERKLEDQKKRYKRELKVKKKELKEREEELKEREKELKEREEELKEEKKLRKAKEKEIEWLKDRLDNT
;
A
#
# COMPACT_ATOMS: atom_id res chain seq x y z
N MET A 1 7.25 -17.69 1.68
CA MET A 1 8.35 -17.92 2.62
C MET A 1 7.78 -17.83 4.02
N HIS A 2 8.39 -18.53 4.95
CA HIS A 2 7.92 -18.66 6.33
C HIS A 2 9.15 -18.73 7.24
N PHE A 3 9.06 -18.06 8.38
CA PHE A 3 10.01 -18.15 9.47
C PHE A 3 9.26 -18.31 10.78
N SER A 4 9.72 -19.19 11.64
CA SER A 4 9.22 -19.35 13.00
C SER A 4 10.35 -19.19 14.01
N LYS A 5 9.98 -18.74 15.20
CA LYS A 5 10.88 -18.67 16.36
C LYS A 5 10.09 -18.94 17.63
N ASP A 6 10.57 -19.92 18.38
CA ASP A 6 10.02 -20.30 19.67
C ASP A 6 10.63 -19.45 20.80
N TYR A 7 9.77 -19.09 21.75
CA TYR A 7 10.12 -18.45 23.01
C TYR A 7 9.49 -19.27 24.13
N ASP A 8 9.95 -19.07 25.37
CA ASP A 8 9.51 -19.87 26.53
C ASP A 8 7.98 -19.95 26.69
N ASN A 9 7.27 -18.88 26.36
CA ASN A 9 5.83 -18.74 26.62
C ASN A 9 4.98 -18.56 25.35
N PHE A 10 5.59 -18.44 24.18
CA PHE A 10 4.89 -18.15 22.93
C PHE A 10 5.73 -18.52 21.72
N LEU A 11 5.06 -18.68 20.58
CA LEU A 11 5.70 -18.97 19.30
C LEU A 11 5.32 -17.88 18.31
N ILE A 12 6.28 -17.39 17.52
CA ILE A 12 6.00 -16.41 16.47
C ILE A 12 6.23 -17.04 15.11
N HIS A 13 5.21 -17.00 14.26
CA HIS A 13 5.32 -17.26 12.82
C HIS A 13 5.27 -15.95 12.05
N THR A 14 6.18 -15.79 11.10
CA THR A 14 6.15 -14.68 10.14
C THR A 14 6.10 -15.23 8.72
N PHE A 15 5.16 -14.73 7.94
CA PHE A 15 4.94 -15.12 6.55
C PHE A 15 5.14 -13.92 5.63
N TRP A 16 5.87 -14.14 4.54
CA TRP A 16 6.07 -13.13 3.52
C TRP A 16 6.24 -13.83 2.17
N SER A 17 5.45 -13.39 1.20
CA SER A 17 5.50 -13.87 -0.18
C SER A 17 4.44 -13.16 -1.03
N LYS A 18 4.43 -13.48 -2.32
CA LYS A 18 3.35 -13.10 -3.23
C LYS A 18 1.96 -13.50 -2.70
N PRO A 19 1.70 -14.73 -2.20
CA PRO A 19 0.45 -15.06 -1.52
C PRO A 19 0.00 -14.12 -0.40
N ILE A 20 0.92 -13.61 0.43
CA ILE A 20 0.58 -12.61 1.45
C ILE A 20 0.20 -11.29 0.80
N THR A 21 0.97 -10.86 -0.21
CA THR A 21 0.65 -9.65 -0.96
C THR A 21 -0.72 -9.76 -1.64
N ASP A 22 -1.04 -10.90 -2.23
CA ASP A 22 -2.33 -11.20 -2.85
C ASP A 22 -3.46 -11.28 -1.82
N LEU A 23 -3.21 -11.88 -0.65
CA LEU A 23 -4.15 -11.93 0.47
C LEU A 23 -4.51 -10.51 0.92
N ILE A 24 -3.49 -9.66 1.12
CA ILE A 24 -3.72 -8.26 1.45
C ILE A 24 -4.46 -7.56 0.32
N ASN A 25 -4.06 -7.74 -0.94
CA ASN A 25 -4.79 -7.16 -2.08
C ASN A 25 -6.26 -7.62 -2.15
N LYS A 26 -6.58 -8.88 -1.86
CA LYS A 26 -7.96 -9.38 -1.77
C LYS A 26 -8.73 -8.74 -0.63
N THR A 27 -8.11 -8.50 0.53
CA THR A 27 -8.76 -7.71 1.59
C THR A 27 -8.95 -6.25 1.15
N LYS A 28 -8.08 -5.69 0.28
CA LYS A 28 -8.29 -4.37 -0.36
C LYS A 28 -9.52 -4.33 -1.25
N GLU A 29 -9.78 -5.37 -2.04
CA GLU A 29 -10.92 -5.41 -2.98
C GLU A 29 -12.28 -5.55 -2.27
N LYS A 30 -12.30 -6.20 -1.10
CA LYS A 30 -13.53 -6.47 -0.33
C LYS A 30 -13.90 -5.39 0.70
N SER A 31 -13.06 -4.38 0.91
CA SER A 31 -13.20 -3.38 2.00
C SER A 31 -14.44 -2.46 1.93
N GLY A 32 -15.35 -2.68 0.98
CA GLY A 32 -16.62 -1.97 0.88
C GLY A 32 -17.86 -2.72 1.37
N LYS A 33 -17.79 -4.02 1.74
CA LYS A 33 -19.02 -4.79 2.01
C LYS A 33 -19.10 -5.67 3.27
N ASP A 34 -18.02 -6.20 3.87
CA ASP A 34 -18.14 -6.97 5.13
C ASP A 34 -16.79 -7.16 5.85
N PHE A 35 -16.65 -6.67 7.10
CA PHE A 35 -15.46 -6.87 7.95
C PHE A 35 -15.17 -8.37 8.24
N THR A 36 -16.23 -9.18 8.28
CA THR A 36 -16.20 -10.64 8.39
C THR A 36 -15.33 -11.27 7.31
N SER A 37 -15.27 -10.65 6.12
CA SER A 37 -14.54 -11.21 4.97
C SER A 37 -13.01 -11.16 5.10
N SER A 38 -12.44 -10.19 5.83
CA SER A 38 -10.98 -10.10 5.98
C SER A 38 -10.43 -11.07 7.02
N HIS A 39 -11.16 -11.24 8.13
CA HIS A 39 -10.82 -12.21 9.16
C HIS A 39 -10.88 -13.63 8.59
N ASP A 40 -11.97 -13.99 7.90
CA ASP A 40 -12.12 -15.32 7.30
C ASP A 40 -11.02 -15.62 6.26
N LEU A 41 -10.63 -14.64 5.44
CA LEU A 41 -9.53 -14.80 4.48
C LEU A 41 -8.17 -15.08 5.16
N LEU A 42 -7.89 -14.38 6.26
CA LEU A 42 -6.66 -14.59 7.03
C LEU A 42 -6.67 -15.92 7.77
N LEU A 43 -7.82 -16.31 8.31
CA LEU A 43 -8.03 -17.58 8.97
C LEU A 43 -7.86 -18.75 7.99
N GLU A 44 -8.43 -18.65 6.78
CA GLU A 44 -8.20 -19.61 5.68
C GLU A 44 -6.71 -19.73 5.33
N PHE A 45 -6.00 -18.60 5.26
CA PHE A 45 -4.57 -18.61 5.02
C PHE A 45 -3.81 -19.32 6.14
N VAL A 46 -4.08 -18.96 7.40
CA VAL A 46 -3.44 -19.56 8.56
C VAL A 46 -3.71 -21.06 8.62
N ASN A 47 -4.95 -21.48 8.40
CA ASN A 47 -5.33 -22.88 8.36
C ASN A 47 -4.50 -23.67 7.34
N LYS A 48 -4.42 -23.13 6.12
CA LYS A 48 -3.62 -23.76 5.06
C LYS A 48 -2.12 -23.74 5.35
N ALA A 49 -1.60 -22.69 5.96
CA ALA A 49 -0.17 -22.48 6.14
C ALA A 49 0.40 -23.22 7.36
N LEU A 50 -0.40 -23.44 8.40
CA LEU A 50 0.03 -24.06 9.66
C LEU A 50 -0.53 -25.45 9.89
N PHE A 51 -1.65 -25.81 9.26
CA PHE A 51 -2.35 -27.07 9.51
C PHE A 51 -2.72 -27.80 8.21
N ASP A 52 -2.08 -27.46 7.09
CA ASP A 52 -2.34 -28.05 5.77
C ASP A 52 -3.83 -28.04 5.34
N GLY A 53 -4.64 -27.16 5.94
CA GLY A 53 -6.07 -27.05 5.69
C GLY A 53 -6.95 -28.06 6.44
N GLU A 54 -6.40 -28.82 7.40
CA GLU A 54 -7.14 -29.80 8.20
C GLU A 54 -8.07 -29.14 9.24
N GLY A 55 -7.87 -27.87 9.56
CA GLY A 55 -8.70 -27.15 10.52
C GLY A 55 -10.11 -26.86 9.99
N GLU A 56 -11.11 -27.13 10.80
CA GLU A 56 -12.51 -26.83 10.52
C GLU A 56 -12.92 -25.50 11.16
N PHE A 57 -13.57 -24.62 10.40
CA PHE A 57 -14.19 -23.41 10.94
C PHE A 57 -15.60 -23.19 10.41
N ASN A 58 -16.53 -22.85 11.30
CA ASN A 58 -17.95 -22.78 10.99
C ASN A 58 -18.34 -21.39 10.45
N LYS A 59 -18.45 -21.27 9.13
CA LYS A 59 -18.85 -20.03 8.43
C LYS A 59 -20.31 -19.62 8.67
N GLU A 60 -21.20 -20.57 9.02
CA GLU A 60 -22.65 -20.36 8.94
C GLU A 60 -23.29 -19.73 10.19
N PHE A 61 -22.56 -19.61 11.30
CA PHE A 61 -23.21 -19.43 12.61
C PHE A 61 -22.69 -18.30 13.49
N ARG A 62 -22.33 -17.13 12.96
CA ARG A 62 -22.20 -15.91 13.81
C ARG A 62 -23.57 -15.33 14.21
N ARG A 63 -24.49 -16.17 14.73
CA ARG A 63 -25.79 -15.75 15.31
C ARG A 63 -25.58 -15.25 16.73
N LYS A 64 -26.27 -14.15 17.09
CA LYS A 64 -26.15 -13.47 18.38
C LYS A 64 -26.41 -14.43 19.55
N GLY A 65 -25.44 -14.60 20.46
CA GLY A 65 -25.61 -15.32 21.73
C GLY A 65 -25.04 -16.76 21.80
N ARG A 66 -24.31 -17.24 20.80
CA ARG A 66 -23.56 -18.51 20.87
C ARG A 66 -22.06 -18.27 20.66
N HIS A 67 -21.23 -18.94 21.46
CA HIS A 67 -19.77 -18.94 21.30
C HIS A 67 -19.38 -19.97 20.25
N TYR A 68 -18.52 -19.60 19.32
CA TYR A 68 -18.00 -20.47 18.28
C TYR A 68 -16.49 -20.31 18.23
N PHE A 69 -15.81 -21.40 17.93
CA PHE A 69 -14.37 -21.42 17.77
C PHE A 69 -14.00 -20.90 16.39
N ASP A 70 -12.89 -20.18 16.30
CA ASP A 70 -12.39 -19.72 15.01
C ASP A 70 -11.78 -20.88 14.23
N LEU A 71 -11.03 -21.80 14.84
CA LEU A 71 -10.53 -22.99 14.16
C LEU A 71 -10.50 -24.19 15.10
N LYS A 72 -10.95 -25.35 14.61
CA LYS A 72 -10.86 -26.64 15.30
C LYS A 72 -9.93 -27.55 14.49
N VAL A 73 -8.79 -27.92 15.04
CA VAL A 73 -7.72 -28.64 14.32
C VAL A 73 -7.58 -30.06 14.89
N PRO A 74 -7.53 -31.13 14.07
CA PRO A 74 -7.24 -32.47 14.55
C PRO A 74 -5.85 -32.58 15.18
N THR A 75 -5.76 -33.25 16.31
CA THR A 75 -4.48 -33.53 16.98
C THR A 75 -4.01 -34.94 16.67
N HIS A 76 -2.82 -35.06 16.07
CA HIS A 76 -2.23 -36.37 15.74
C HIS A 76 -1.50 -37.04 16.93
N ASN A 77 -1.30 -36.33 18.05
CA ASN A 77 -0.37 -36.73 19.13
C ASN A 77 -0.83 -36.47 20.59
N SER A 78 -2.08 -36.09 20.86
CA SER A 78 -2.56 -35.79 22.24
C SER A 78 -3.74 -36.66 22.67
N HIS A 79 -4.08 -36.62 23.98
CA HIS A 79 -5.26 -37.28 24.54
C HIS A 79 -6.59 -36.68 24.07
N ASP A 80 -6.54 -35.44 23.58
CA ASP A 80 -7.68 -34.76 22.97
C ASP A 80 -7.73 -35.10 21.48
N GLU A 81 -8.93 -35.19 20.91
CA GLU A 81 -9.11 -35.44 19.47
C GLU A 81 -8.85 -34.18 18.63
N PHE A 82 -8.92 -32.99 19.25
CA PHE A 82 -8.80 -31.71 18.56
C PHE A 82 -8.23 -30.61 19.47
N GLU A 83 -7.55 -29.65 18.85
CA GLU A 83 -7.20 -28.35 19.43
C GLU A 83 -8.14 -27.25 18.95
N ILE A 84 -8.48 -26.35 19.86
CA ILE A 84 -9.38 -25.23 19.60
C ILE A 84 -8.59 -23.91 19.64
N ILE A 85 -8.70 -23.15 18.55
CA ILE A 85 -7.95 -21.92 18.33
C ILE A 85 -8.91 -20.73 18.24
N GLU A 86 -8.61 -19.70 19.03
CA GLU A 86 -9.15 -18.35 18.87
C GLU A 86 -8.20 -17.52 17.99
N PHE A 87 -8.73 -16.87 16.94
CA PHE A 87 -7.95 -16.05 16.02
C PHE A 87 -8.28 -14.56 16.17
N LYS A 88 -7.27 -13.75 16.47
CA LYS A 88 -7.41 -12.29 16.55
C LYS A 88 -6.55 -11.64 15.50
N TYR A 89 -7.18 -10.97 14.54
CA TYR A 89 -6.49 -10.15 13.56
C TYR A 89 -6.63 -8.66 13.88
N HIS A 90 -5.49 -7.99 14.00
CA HIS A 90 -5.40 -6.56 14.20
C HIS A 90 -4.36 -5.98 13.26
N SER A 91 -4.74 -5.00 12.42
CA SER A 91 -3.74 -4.36 11.57
C SER A 91 -2.68 -3.65 12.41
N SER A 92 -3.09 -2.92 13.46
CA SER A 92 -2.17 -2.17 14.33
C SER A 92 -1.28 -3.12 15.13
N GLN A 93 0.02 -3.10 14.83
CA GLN A 93 1.03 -3.88 15.56
C GLN A 93 0.92 -3.67 17.08
N LEU A 94 0.70 -4.77 17.81
CA LEU A 94 0.71 -4.93 19.28
C LEU A 94 -0.18 -3.99 20.13
N LYS A 95 -0.75 -2.93 19.56
CA LYS A 95 -1.57 -1.95 20.28
C LYS A 95 -2.77 -2.61 20.96
N TYR A 96 -3.37 -3.59 20.29
CA TYR A 96 -4.53 -4.34 20.80
C TYR A 96 -4.14 -5.61 21.55
N LEU A 97 -2.87 -6.03 21.54
CA LEU A 97 -2.45 -7.25 22.22
C LEU A 97 -2.79 -7.21 23.71
N ARG A 98 -2.49 -6.10 24.39
CA ARG A 98 -2.84 -5.94 25.82
C ARG A 98 -4.33 -6.05 26.08
N TYR A 99 -5.17 -5.57 25.15
CA TYR A 99 -6.61 -5.66 25.28
C TYR A 99 -7.10 -7.11 25.16
N GLU A 100 -6.59 -7.87 24.17
CA GLU A 100 -6.92 -9.28 24.02
C GLU A 100 -6.40 -10.11 25.21
N LEU A 101 -5.17 -9.86 25.66
CA LEU A 101 -4.57 -10.58 26.79
C LEU A 101 -5.31 -10.33 28.12
N LYS A 102 -5.95 -9.18 28.30
CA LYS A 102 -6.82 -8.95 29.48
C LYS A 102 -8.03 -9.86 29.51
N ARG A 103 -8.45 -10.39 28.35
CA ARG A 103 -9.56 -11.34 28.21
C ARG A 103 -9.10 -12.79 28.11
N ARG A 104 -7.81 -13.07 28.35
CA ARG A 104 -7.23 -14.40 28.15
C ARG A 104 -7.96 -15.50 28.94
N GLU A 105 -8.38 -15.25 30.17
CA GLU A 105 -9.11 -16.26 30.98
C GLU A 105 -10.46 -16.61 30.35
N GLU A 106 -11.18 -15.61 29.84
CA GLU A 106 -12.42 -15.80 29.07
C GLU A 106 -12.15 -16.58 27.79
N ILE A 107 -11.12 -16.20 27.02
CA ILE A 107 -10.74 -16.87 25.77
C ILE A 107 -10.38 -18.34 26.04
N PHE A 108 -9.47 -18.59 26.98
CA PHE A 108 -8.97 -19.93 27.28
C PHE A 108 -9.95 -20.79 28.10
N SER A 109 -11.09 -20.24 28.52
CA SER A 109 -12.16 -21.06 29.10
C SER A 109 -12.79 -22.00 28.06
N HIS A 110 -12.65 -21.70 26.77
CA HIS A 110 -13.21 -22.47 25.67
C HIS A 110 -12.21 -22.80 24.56
N ASN A 111 -10.98 -22.29 24.63
CA ASN A 111 -9.95 -22.45 23.61
C ASN A 111 -8.64 -22.94 24.23
N ASP A 112 -7.83 -23.64 23.45
CA ASP A 112 -6.51 -24.13 23.85
C ASP A 112 -5.42 -23.11 23.48
N TYR A 113 -5.63 -22.41 22.36
CA TYR A 113 -4.69 -21.43 21.83
C TYR A 113 -5.34 -20.10 21.46
N LEU A 114 -4.56 -19.04 21.59
CA LEU A 114 -4.84 -17.71 21.07
C LEU A 114 -3.80 -17.36 20.00
N TYR A 115 -4.27 -17.10 18.79
CA TYR A 115 -3.46 -16.70 17.64
C TYR A 115 -3.68 -15.21 17.39
N PHE A 116 -2.77 -14.38 17.88
CA PHE A 116 -2.79 -12.95 17.66
C PHE A 116 -1.97 -12.59 16.43
N SER A 117 -2.59 -12.00 15.42
CA SER A 117 -1.94 -11.67 14.15
C SER A 117 -1.99 -10.18 13.82
N TYR A 118 -0.91 -9.69 13.20
CA TYR A 118 -0.78 -8.32 12.73
C TYR A 118 0.12 -8.23 11.49
N LEU A 119 0.17 -7.05 10.88
CA LEU A 119 0.96 -6.82 9.67
C LEU A 119 2.14 -5.90 9.93
N LEU A 120 3.28 -6.29 9.34
CA LEU A 120 4.38 -5.38 9.05
C LEU A 120 4.38 -5.05 7.55
N ARG A 121 4.88 -3.88 7.22
CA ARG A 121 5.08 -3.39 5.86
C ARG A 121 6.54 -3.00 5.65
N ARG A 122 7.09 -3.44 4.54
CA ARG A 122 8.37 -2.96 4.01
C ARG A 122 8.19 -1.52 3.52
N VAL A 123 8.96 -0.61 4.10
CA VAL A 123 8.96 0.82 3.75
C VAL A 123 10.40 1.28 3.48
N SER A 124 10.55 2.32 2.67
CA SER A 124 11.87 2.93 2.49
C SER A 124 12.10 3.99 3.55
N LYS A 125 13.34 4.06 4.04
CA LYS A 125 13.85 5.14 4.89
C LYS A 125 14.11 6.43 4.12
N LYS A 126 14.21 6.35 2.78
CA LYS A 126 14.44 7.50 1.88
C LYS A 126 13.12 7.86 1.20
N GLU A 127 12.70 9.13 1.27
CA GLU A 127 11.41 9.60 0.74
C GLU A 127 11.26 9.37 -0.78
N ASP A 128 12.37 9.28 -1.49
CA ASP A 128 12.53 9.24 -2.94
C ASP A 128 12.76 7.83 -3.50
N LYS A 129 13.02 6.82 -2.66
CA LYS A 129 13.18 5.44 -3.11
C LYS A 129 11.81 4.76 -3.23
N ILE A 130 11.43 4.46 -4.47
CA ILE A 130 10.29 3.60 -4.76
C ILE A 130 10.72 2.16 -4.48
N ILE A 131 10.16 1.54 -3.44
CA ILE A 131 10.31 0.10 -3.23
C ILE A 131 9.69 -0.58 -4.44
N ASN A 132 10.44 -1.45 -5.11
CA ASN A 132 9.92 -2.29 -6.16
C ASN A 132 8.76 -3.12 -5.60
N GLU A 133 7.53 -2.74 -5.94
CA GLU A 133 6.29 -3.29 -5.39
C GLU A 133 6.09 -4.80 -5.68
N SER A 134 6.98 -5.41 -6.45
CA SER A 134 6.73 -6.64 -7.19
C SER A 134 7.05 -7.95 -6.46
N VAL A 135 7.74 -7.95 -5.32
CA VAL A 135 8.21 -9.22 -4.72
C VAL A 135 7.63 -9.52 -3.33
N CYS A 136 7.65 -8.57 -2.38
CA CYS A 136 7.00 -8.76 -1.08
C CYS A 136 6.95 -7.47 -0.25
N ILE A 137 5.76 -6.87 -0.11
CA ILE A 137 5.60 -5.59 0.63
C ILE A 137 5.05 -5.83 2.05
N TYR A 138 4.26 -6.88 2.24
CA TYR A 138 3.57 -7.16 3.49
C TYR A 138 4.04 -8.46 4.12
N TYR A 139 4.09 -8.44 5.44
CA TYR A 139 4.53 -9.54 6.28
C TYR A 139 3.44 -9.78 7.31
N LEU A 140 2.91 -11.01 7.35
CA LEU A 140 1.94 -11.42 8.35
C LEU A 140 2.69 -12.05 9.51
N VAL A 141 2.56 -11.45 10.69
CA VAL A 141 3.08 -11.99 11.93
C VAL A 141 1.93 -12.61 12.70
N VAL A 142 2.12 -13.83 13.20
CA VAL A 142 1.17 -14.58 14.03
C VAL A 142 1.89 -14.99 15.31
N ILE A 143 1.44 -14.47 16.44
CA ILE A 143 1.90 -14.85 17.78
C ILE A 143 0.92 -15.89 18.31
N ILE A 144 1.46 -17.07 18.63
CA ILE A 144 0.73 -18.23 19.14
C ILE A 144 0.99 -18.31 20.63
N LEU A 145 -0.10 -18.30 21.40
CA LEU A 145 -0.11 -18.35 22.85
C LEU A 145 -0.94 -19.56 23.28
N SER A 146 -0.38 -20.44 24.11
CA SER A 146 -1.13 -21.53 24.73
C SER A 146 -1.77 -21.08 26.04
N LYS A 147 -2.75 -21.83 26.52
CA LYS A 147 -3.46 -21.56 27.78
C LYS A 147 -2.55 -21.36 29.01
N ASN A 148 -1.33 -21.90 29.00
CA ASN A 148 -0.35 -21.76 30.08
C ASN A 148 0.03 -20.31 30.37
N ILE A 149 -0.16 -19.39 29.41
CA ILE A 149 0.11 -17.96 29.63
C ILE A 149 -0.81 -17.30 30.67
N CYS A 150 -1.90 -17.96 31.09
CA CYS A 150 -2.81 -17.45 32.11
C CYS A 150 -2.10 -17.24 33.46
N GLU A 151 -1.09 -18.06 33.74
CA GLU A 151 -0.31 -18.02 34.99
C GLU A 151 0.71 -16.87 35.01
N ILE A 152 0.98 -16.25 33.85
CA ILE A 152 2.01 -15.24 33.69
C ILE A 152 1.40 -13.83 33.92
N PRO A 153 2.05 -12.96 34.72
CA PRO A 153 1.65 -11.57 34.83
C PRO A 153 1.59 -10.88 33.45
N ILE A 154 0.47 -10.19 33.15
CA ILE A 154 0.22 -9.58 31.84
C ILE A 154 1.37 -8.67 31.40
N ASP A 155 1.91 -7.86 32.32
CA ASP A 155 2.94 -6.88 31.97
C ASP A 155 4.26 -7.56 31.60
N LYS A 156 4.64 -8.62 32.31
CA LYS A 156 5.81 -9.45 31.97
C LYS A 156 5.63 -10.11 30.60
N LEU A 157 4.48 -10.72 30.36
CA LEU A 157 4.19 -11.37 29.08
C LEU A 157 4.23 -10.38 27.90
N ILE A 158 3.71 -9.17 28.07
CA ILE A 158 3.74 -8.14 27.03
C ILE A 158 5.17 -7.69 26.74
N GLU A 159 5.99 -7.53 27.78
CA GLU A 159 7.39 -7.16 27.63
C GLU A 159 8.17 -8.25 26.88
N ASP A 160 7.99 -9.52 27.26
CA ASP A 160 8.59 -10.68 26.60
C ASP A 160 8.19 -10.75 25.12
N ILE A 161 6.90 -10.56 24.81
CA ILE A 161 6.40 -10.54 23.43
C ILE A 161 6.98 -9.37 22.65
N LYS A 162 7.10 -8.17 23.24
CA LYS A 162 7.69 -7.01 22.55
C LYS A 162 9.14 -7.28 22.16
N MET A 163 9.96 -7.76 23.10
CA MET A 163 11.35 -8.13 22.82
C MET A 163 11.41 -9.20 21.73
N GLY A 164 10.58 -10.24 21.83
CA GLY A 164 10.50 -11.27 20.80
C GLY A 164 10.12 -10.72 19.42
N THR A 165 9.19 -9.77 19.34
CA THR A 165 8.81 -9.14 18.07
C THR A 165 9.86 -8.18 17.49
N GLU A 166 10.70 -7.57 18.33
CA GLU A 166 11.84 -6.78 17.84
C GLU A 166 12.91 -7.69 17.22
N ASP A 167 13.21 -8.80 17.91
CA ASP A 167 14.15 -9.80 17.42
C ASP A 167 13.67 -10.46 16.12
N ILE A 168 12.40 -10.87 16.05
CA ILE A 168 11.86 -11.47 14.82
C ILE A 168 11.90 -10.48 13.66
N THR A 169 11.66 -9.20 13.90
CA THR A 169 11.65 -8.18 12.83
C THR A 169 13.04 -8.03 12.22
N LYS A 170 14.09 -8.03 13.05
CA LYS A 170 15.50 -8.02 12.57
C LYS A 170 15.84 -9.30 11.81
N ASP A 171 15.47 -10.46 12.34
CA ASP A 171 15.74 -11.75 11.70
C ASP A 171 15.03 -11.87 10.34
N VAL A 172 13.78 -11.41 10.25
CA VAL A 172 12.99 -11.40 9.03
C VAL A 172 13.54 -10.42 8.01
N ALA A 173 14.01 -9.23 8.43
CA ALA A 173 14.63 -8.27 7.51
C ALA A 173 15.84 -8.91 6.80
N LYS A 174 16.75 -9.52 7.57
CA LYS A 174 17.91 -10.25 7.03
C LYS A 174 17.53 -11.38 6.09
N LYS A 175 16.51 -12.16 6.43
CA LYS A 175 16.07 -13.33 5.65
C LYS A 175 15.23 -12.99 4.43
N SER A 176 14.67 -11.79 4.37
CA SER A 176 13.77 -11.35 3.30
C SER A 176 14.41 -10.34 2.35
N ASP A 177 15.74 -10.27 2.36
CA ASP A 177 16.55 -9.43 1.47
C ASP A 177 16.11 -7.96 1.53
N ILE A 178 15.90 -7.48 2.76
CA ILE A 178 15.68 -6.07 3.05
C ILE A 178 17.04 -5.42 3.20
N ASP A 179 17.24 -4.35 2.45
CA ASP A 179 18.39 -3.48 2.59
C ASP A 179 18.21 -2.65 3.87
N GLU A 180 18.81 -3.09 4.97
CA GLU A 180 18.67 -2.43 6.27
C GLU A 180 19.20 -0.98 6.29
N GLU A 181 20.02 -0.55 5.32
CA GLU A 181 20.48 0.84 5.21
C GLU A 181 19.40 1.74 4.60
N GLU A 182 18.61 1.21 3.66
CA GLU A 182 17.65 2.00 2.88
C GLU A 182 16.18 1.70 3.20
N GLU A 183 15.90 0.63 3.92
CA GLU A 183 14.58 0.05 4.11
C GLU A 183 14.40 -0.51 5.52
N GLU A 184 13.14 -0.65 5.92
CA GLU A 184 12.77 -1.23 7.22
C GLU A 184 11.38 -1.88 7.16
N LEU A 185 11.09 -2.68 8.20
CA LEU A 185 9.78 -3.24 8.46
C LEU A 185 9.09 -2.44 9.55
N LEU A 186 7.96 -1.81 9.22
CA LEU A 186 7.15 -1.06 10.18
C LEU A 186 5.78 -1.68 10.37
N GLY A 187 5.26 -1.59 11.59
CA GLY A 187 3.87 -1.94 11.90
C GLY A 187 2.88 -1.07 11.14
N VAL A 188 1.84 -1.70 10.59
CA VAL A 188 0.81 -0.97 9.84
C VAL A 188 -0.33 -0.56 10.77
N GLU A 189 -0.45 0.71 11.15
CA GLU A 189 -1.52 1.14 12.06
C GLU A 189 -2.92 0.74 11.57
N ASN A 190 -3.26 1.02 10.31
CA ASN A 190 -4.52 0.59 9.73
C ASN A 190 -4.35 0.32 8.24
N ILE A 191 -4.19 -0.95 7.89
CA ILE A 191 -3.96 -1.35 6.50
C ILE A 191 -5.10 -0.89 5.59
N ILE A 192 -6.35 -0.90 6.08
CA ILE A 192 -7.52 -0.48 5.32
C ILE A 192 -7.45 1.03 5.02
N LYS A 193 -7.12 1.86 6.02
CA LYS A 193 -6.97 3.31 5.82
C LYS A 193 -5.79 3.66 4.92
N VAL A 194 -4.65 3.00 5.09
CA VAL A 194 -3.46 3.19 4.24
C VAL A 194 -3.81 2.86 2.79
N VAL A 195 -4.53 1.76 2.58
CA VAL A 195 -5.00 1.34 1.26
C VAL A 195 -5.99 2.33 0.65
N ASP A 196 -6.95 2.84 1.41
CA ASP A 196 -7.89 3.85 0.92
C ASP A 196 -7.17 5.12 0.46
N LEU A 197 -6.11 5.52 1.18
CA LEU A 197 -5.27 6.66 0.82
C LEU A 197 -4.45 6.37 -0.44
N GLU A 198 -3.86 5.17 -0.55
CA GLU A 198 -3.14 4.74 -1.76
C GLU A 198 -4.05 4.73 -3.00
N ARG A 199 -5.30 4.26 -2.87
CA ARG A 199 -6.27 4.30 -3.98
C ARG A 199 -6.58 5.73 -4.40
N LYS A 200 -6.83 6.62 -3.44
CA LYS A 200 -7.06 8.04 -3.72
C LYS A 200 -5.87 8.68 -4.42
N LEU A 201 -4.65 8.33 -4.00
CA LEU A 201 -3.42 8.83 -4.62
C LEU A 201 -3.26 8.33 -6.07
N GLU A 202 -3.51 7.05 -6.32
CA GLU A 202 -3.43 6.47 -7.67
C GLU A 202 -4.49 7.07 -8.61
N ASP A 203 -5.72 7.26 -8.11
CA ASP A 203 -6.78 7.94 -8.86
C ASP A 203 -6.40 9.40 -9.17
N GLN A 204 -5.78 10.11 -8.23
CA GLN A 204 -5.23 11.45 -8.47
C GLN A 204 -4.11 11.43 -9.51
N LYS A 205 -3.15 10.51 -9.42
CA LYS A 205 -2.07 10.35 -10.42
C LYS A 205 -2.63 10.12 -11.83
N LYS A 206 -3.64 9.25 -11.96
CA LYS A 206 -4.33 9.01 -13.25
C LYS A 206 -5.02 10.26 -13.78
N ARG A 207 -5.67 11.06 -12.91
CA ARG A 207 -6.26 12.35 -13.30
C ARG A 207 -5.20 13.33 -13.81
N TYR A 208 -4.12 13.53 -13.05
CA TYR A 208 -3.02 14.40 -13.46
C TYR A 208 -2.39 13.97 -14.79
N LYS A 209 -2.21 12.66 -15.01
CA LYS A 209 -1.67 12.15 -16.29
C LYS A 209 -2.59 12.46 -17.48
N ARG A 210 -3.91 12.42 -17.29
CA ARG A 210 -4.89 12.80 -18.33
C ARG A 210 -4.84 14.30 -18.60
N GLU A 211 -4.82 15.13 -17.56
CA GLU A 211 -4.71 16.59 -17.69
C GLU A 211 -3.42 17.01 -18.40
N LEU A 212 -2.28 16.41 -18.05
CA LEU A 212 -1.01 16.65 -18.73
C LEU A 212 -1.07 16.30 -20.23
N LYS A 213 -1.79 15.22 -20.59
CA LYS A 213 -1.96 14.84 -22.00
C LYS A 213 -2.78 15.87 -22.77
N VAL A 214 -3.84 16.42 -22.16
CA VAL A 214 -4.66 17.49 -22.76
C VAL A 214 -3.84 18.76 -22.93
N LYS A 215 -3.19 19.24 -21.86
CA LYS A 215 -2.34 20.44 -21.91
C LYS A 215 -1.20 20.32 -22.93
N LYS A 216 -0.57 19.15 -23.06
CA LYS A 216 0.45 18.92 -24.10
C LYS A 216 -0.11 19.01 -25.52
N LYS A 217 -1.37 18.62 -25.73
CA LYS A 217 -2.03 18.74 -27.03
C LYS A 217 -2.34 20.21 -27.35
N GLU A 218 -2.93 20.93 -26.40
CA GLU A 218 -3.22 22.37 -26.53
C GLU A 218 -1.94 23.19 -26.78
N LEU A 219 -0.84 22.84 -26.13
CA LEU A 219 0.44 23.53 -26.31
C LEU A 219 1.01 23.32 -27.72
N LYS A 220 0.87 22.11 -28.29
CA LYS A 220 1.25 21.85 -29.69
C LYS A 220 0.41 22.65 -30.68
N GLU A 221 -0.91 22.68 -30.48
CA GLU A 221 -1.82 23.46 -31.34
C GLU A 221 -1.46 24.96 -31.32
N ARG A 222 -1.14 25.50 -30.13
CA ARG A 222 -0.66 26.90 -30.00
C ARG A 222 0.70 27.15 -30.64
N GLU A 223 1.63 26.19 -30.56
CA GLU A 223 2.93 26.30 -31.23
C GLU A 223 2.79 26.31 -32.76
N GLU A 224 1.85 25.55 -33.31
CA GLU A 224 1.54 25.56 -34.74
C GLU A 224 0.92 26.89 -35.16
N GLU A 225 -0.05 27.41 -34.40
CA GLU A 225 -0.67 28.72 -34.66
C GLU A 225 0.36 29.86 -34.59
N LEU A 226 1.29 29.83 -33.63
CA LEU A 226 2.37 30.81 -33.53
C LEU A 226 3.29 30.78 -34.76
N LYS A 227 3.67 29.59 -35.23
CA LYS A 227 4.50 29.46 -36.44
C LYS A 227 3.81 30.00 -37.69
N GLU A 228 2.50 29.82 -37.79
CA GLU A 228 1.71 30.35 -38.90
C GLU A 228 1.69 31.89 -38.86
N ARG A 229 1.37 32.48 -37.70
CA ARG A 229 1.41 33.94 -37.50
C ARG A 229 2.79 34.54 -37.74
N GLU A 230 3.86 33.85 -37.36
CA GLU A 230 5.23 34.31 -37.64
C GLU A 230 5.55 34.35 -39.15
N LYS A 231 4.99 33.43 -39.94
CA LYS A 231 5.14 33.46 -41.39
C LYS A 231 4.38 34.64 -41.99
N GLU A 232 3.12 34.83 -41.61
CA GLU A 232 2.30 35.95 -42.07
C GLU A 232 2.95 37.30 -41.73
N LEU A 233 3.52 37.44 -40.53
CA LEU A 233 4.23 38.66 -40.14
C LEU A 233 5.46 38.93 -41.02
N LYS A 234 6.22 37.90 -41.38
CA LYS A 234 7.38 38.05 -42.29
C LYS A 234 6.96 38.48 -43.68
N GLU A 235 5.93 37.85 -44.23
CA GLU A 235 5.39 38.22 -45.56
C GLU A 235 4.93 39.68 -45.55
N ARG A 236 4.20 40.09 -44.52
CA ARG A 236 3.71 41.47 -44.37
C ARG A 236 4.84 42.48 -44.16
N GLU A 237 5.91 42.11 -43.46
CA GLU A 237 7.11 42.94 -43.32
C GLU A 237 7.85 43.13 -44.66
N GLU A 238 7.87 42.12 -45.52
CA GLU A 238 8.45 42.22 -46.86
C GLU A 238 7.61 43.13 -47.77
N GLU A 239 6.28 42.97 -47.77
CA GLU A 239 5.36 43.86 -48.49
C GLU A 239 5.53 45.33 -48.07
N LEU A 240 5.58 45.59 -46.75
CA LEU A 240 5.81 46.93 -46.20
C LEU A 240 7.17 47.53 -46.63
N LYS A 241 8.21 46.71 -46.79
CA LYS A 241 9.51 47.17 -47.28
C LYS A 241 9.42 47.57 -48.74
N GLU A 242 8.74 46.79 -49.58
CA GLU A 242 8.55 47.11 -51.00
C GLU A 242 7.67 48.36 -51.19
N GLU A 243 6.57 48.50 -50.45
CA GLU A 243 5.75 49.72 -50.48
C GLU A 243 6.55 50.97 -50.08
N LYS A 244 7.39 50.87 -49.04
CA LYS A 244 8.27 51.98 -48.62
C LYS A 244 9.28 52.34 -49.71
N LYS A 245 9.84 51.38 -50.45
CA LYS A 245 10.73 51.64 -51.58
C LYS A 245 9.98 52.36 -52.70
N LEU A 246 8.80 51.87 -53.07
CA LEU A 246 7.97 52.46 -54.12
C LEU A 246 7.56 53.89 -53.77
N ARG A 247 7.15 54.13 -52.51
CA ARG A 247 6.80 55.47 -52.03
C ARG A 247 7.97 56.44 -52.11
N LYS A 248 9.18 56.03 -51.68
CA LYS A 248 10.40 56.85 -51.82
C LYS A 248 10.73 57.15 -53.28
N ALA A 249 10.51 56.21 -54.19
CA ALA A 249 10.73 56.43 -55.62
C ALA A 249 9.75 57.49 -56.18
N LYS A 250 8.47 57.37 -55.83
CA LYS A 250 7.43 58.36 -56.21
C LYS A 250 7.71 59.74 -55.61
N GLU A 251 8.13 59.82 -54.35
CA GLU A 251 8.49 61.09 -53.70
C GLU A 251 9.64 61.79 -54.45
N LYS A 252 10.68 61.06 -54.86
CA LYS A 252 11.77 61.60 -55.70
C LYS A 252 11.30 62.05 -57.08
N GLU A 253 10.40 61.31 -57.71
CA GLU A 253 9.84 61.68 -59.02
C GLU A 253 9.01 62.96 -58.92
N ILE A 254 8.20 63.10 -57.88
CA ILE A 254 7.43 64.33 -57.60
C ILE A 254 8.37 65.51 -57.37
N GLU A 255 9.43 65.33 -56.59
CA GLU A 255 10.44 66.37 -56.33
C GLU A 255 11.12 66.81 -57.63
N TRP A 256 11.55 65.86 -58.47
CA TRP A 256 12.11 66.16 -59.79
C TRP A 256 11.13 66.89 -60.72
N LEU A 257 9.85 66.51 -60.74
CA LEU A 257 8.82 67.18 -61.55
C LEU A 257 8.57 68.62 -61.06
N LYS A 258 8.60 68.86 -59.75
CA LYS A 258 8.48 70.21 -59.16
C LYS A 258 9.65 71.09 -59.55
N ASP A 259 10.89 70.61 -59.40
CA ASP A 259 12.10 71.34 -59.80
C ASP A 259 12.09 71.73 -61.29
N ARG A 260 11.50 70.89 -62.15
CA ARG A 260 11.37 71.18 -63.58
C ARG A 260 10.32 72.25 -63.87
N LEU A 261 9.22 72.26 -63.11
CA LEU A 261 8.17 73.25 -63.23
C LEU A 261 8.62 74.65 -62.76
N ASP A 262 9.42 74.71 -61.70
CA ASP A 262 9.92 75.97 -61.13
C ASP A 262 11.04 76.61 -61.97
N ASN A 263 11.65 75.87 -62.91
CA ASN A 263 12.69 76.35 -63.82
C ASN A 263 12.19 76.62 -65.26
N THR A 264 10.87 76.72 -65.46
CA THR A 264 10.24 77.09 -66.76
C THR A 264 9.46 78.39 -66.62
#